data_AF-R7TGK7-F1
#
_entry.id   AF-R7TGK7-F1
#
_cell.length_a   1.000
_cell.length_b   1.000
_cell.length_c   1.000
_cell.angle_alpha   90.00
_cell.angle_beta   90.00
_cell.angle_gamma   90.00
#
_symmetry.space_group_name_H-M   'P 1'
#
loop_
_entity.id
_entity.type
_entity.pdbx_description
1 polymer ?
#
loop_
_entity_poly.entity_id
_entity_poly.type
_entity_poly.pdbx_seq_one_letter_code
_entity_poly.pdbx_strand_id
1 'polypeptide(L)'
;FEMARCQLLESKLPKQLWTYAVMCSVHIKNRSYNHRTGKTPYESVIGKRPDMSRLHIFGTECFAYVQQKKKLDARAEKGIFVDYDKGSPAFLVY
;
A
#
# COMPACT_ATOMS: atom_id res chain seq x y z
N PHE A 1 16.01 -4.01 4.26
CA PHE A 1 15.24 -3.59 3.07
C PHE A 1 14.81 -4.75 2.17
N GLU A 2 14.91 -6.02 2.62
CA GLU A 2 14.62 -7.18 1.77
C GLU A 2 13.20 -7.18 1.20
N MET A 3 12.19 -6.91 2.02
CA MET A 3 10.79 -6.88 1.58
C MET A 3 10.53 -5.84 0.49
N ALA A 4 11.07 -4.62 0.65
CA ALA A 4 10.92 -3.56 -0.35
C ALA A 4 11.64 -3.92 -1.66
N ARG A 5 12.81 -4.58 -1.55
CA ARG A 5 13.54 -5.09 -2.71
C ARG A 5 12.74 -6.17 -3.45
N CYS A 6 12.14 -7.11 -2.73
CA CYS A 6 11.25 -8.13 -3.31
C CYS A 6 10.07 -7.50 -4.03
N GLN A 7 9.36 -6.56 -3.38
CA GLN A 7 8.22 -5.85 -3.96
C GLN A 7 8.57 -5.13 -5.27
N LEU A 8 9.70 -4.43 -5.33
CA LEU A 8 10.16 -3.76 -6.55
C LEU A 8 10.52 -4.75 -7.67
N LEU A 9 11.22 -5.84 -7.33
CA LEU A 9 11.62 -6.84 -8.32
C LEU A 9 10.41 -7.59 -8.89
N GLU A 10 9.44 -7.93 -8.04
CA GLU A 10 8.22 -8.63 -8.43
C GLU A 10 7.29 -7.75 -9.29
N SER A 11 7.09 -6.49 -8.88
CA SER A 11 6.24 -5.53 -9.60
C SER A 11 6.84 -5.02 -10.91
N LYS A 12 8.14 -5.24 -11.15
CA LYS A 12 8.91 -4.71 -12.30
C LYS A 12 8.81 -3.18 -12.42
N LEU A 13 8.59 -2.49 -11.31
CA LEU A 13 8.48 -1.04 -11.26
C LEU A 13 9.85 -0.34 -11.28
N PRO A 14 9.92 0.93 -11.71
CA PRO A 14 11.14 1.71 -11.68
C PRO A 14 11.74 1.81 -10.28
N LYS A 15 13.07 1.71 -10.17
CA LYS A 15 13.79 1.80 -8.89
C LYS A 15 13.54 3.12 -8.16
N GLN A 16 13.14 4.17 -8.86
CA GLN A 16 12.78 5.48 -8.32
C GLN A 16 11.64 5.40 -7.30
N LEU A 17 10.76 4.40 -7.41
CA LEU A 17 9.64 4.18 -6.49
C LEU A 17 10.03 3.44 -5.20
N TRP A 18 11.34 3.26 -4.94
CA TRP A 18 11.81 2.51 -3.78
C TRP A 18 11.35 3.07 -2.44
N THR A 19 11.16 4.39 -2.32
CA THR A 19 10.65 5.02 -1.09
C THR A 19 9.24 4.54 -0.76
N TYR A 20 8.36 4.43 -1.77
CA TYR A 20 7.01 3.90 -1.61
C TYR A 20 7.02 2.41 -1.26
N ALA A 21 7.87 1.62 -1.93
CA ALA A 21 8.02 0.19 -1.60
C ALA A 21 8.49 -0.01 -0.14
N VAL A 22 9.38 0.85 0.36
CA VAL A 22 9.81 0.83 1.77
C VAL A 22 8.64 1.15 2.71
N MET A 23 7.86 2.19 2.43
CA MET A 23 6.71 2.55 3.25
C MET A 23 5.64 1.46 3.27
N CYS A 24 5.32 0.89 2.10
CA CYS A 24 4.40 -0.24 1.98
C CYS A 24 4.90 -1.47 2.77
N SER A 25 6.20 -1.78 2.66
CA SER A 25 6.83 -2.86 3.43
C SER A 25 6.73 -2.66 4.94
N VAL A 26 6.97 -1.44 5.43
CA VAL A 26 6.81 -1.09 6.85
C VAL A 26 5.35 -1.23 7.28
N HIS A 27 4.40 -0.79 6.45
CA HIS A 27 2.98 -0.91 6.71
C HIS A 27 2.54 -2.38 6.90
N ILE A 28 3.02 -3.27 6.03
CA ILE A 28 2.77 -4.72 6.11
C ILE A 28 3.47 -5.32 7.32
N LYS A 29 4.73 -4.97 7.56
CA LYS A 29 5.52 -5.54 8.66
C LYS A 29 4.91 -5.19 10.02
N ASN A 30 4.40 -3.98 10.19
CA ASN A 30 3.74 -3.54 11.42
C ASN A 30 2.42 -4.29 11.68
N ARG A 31 1.78 -4.83 10.64
CA ARG A 31 0.54 -5.61 10.73
C ARG A 31 0.75 -7.11 10.63
N SER A 32 2.00 -7.54 10.48
CA SER A 32 2.36 -8.95 10.45
C SER A 32 2.42 -9.49 11.87
N TYR A 33 1.87 -10.70 12.06
CA TYR A 33 1.92 -11.38 13.35
C TYR A 33 3.37 -11.66 13.76
N ASN A 34 3.68 -11.43 15.03
CA ASN A 34 4.96 -11.80 15.61
C ASN A 34 4.73 -12.90 16.64
N HIS A 35 5.27 -14.09 16.35
CA HIS A 35 5.12 -15.27 17.19
C HIS A 35 5.67 -15.08 18.61
N ARG A 36 6.77 -14.33 18.76
CA ARG A 36 7.40 -14.10 20.08
C ARG A 36 6.54 -13.25 21.00
N THR A 37 5.80 -12.30 20.44
CA THR A 37 4.95 -11.37 21.21
C THR A 37 3.48 -11.78 21.23
N GLY A 38 3.07 -12.78 20.43
CA GLY A 38 1.69 -13.23 20.32
C GLY A 38 0.73 -12.19 19.70
N LYS A 39 1.28 -11.10 19.14
CA LYS A 39 0.56 -9.91 18.66
C LYS A 39 1.29 -9.29 17.48
N THR A 40 0.59 -8.46 16.70
CA THR A 40 1.22 -7.59 15.70
C THR A 40 1.90 -6.40 16.37
N PRO A 41 2.99 -5.83 15.81
CA PRO A 41 3.56 -4.58 16.30
C PRO A 41 2.54 -3.44 16.41
N TYR A 42 1.61 -3.36 15.45
CA TYR A 42 0.48 -2.43 15.47
C TYR A 42 -0.39 -2.61 16.72
N GLU A 43 -0.79 -3.84 17.03
CA GLU A 43 -1.57 -4.15 18.25
C GLU A 43 -0.81 -3.78 19.52
N SER A 44 0.49 -4.04 19.56
CA SER A 44 1.31 -3.74 20.74
C SER A 44 1.39 -2.24 21.04
N VAL A 45 1.34 -1.39 20.01
CA VAL A 45 1.44 0.07 20.16
C VAL A 45 0.06 0.73 20.32
N ILE A 46 -0.92 0.30 19.52
CA ILE A 46 -2.24 0.96 19.44
C ILE A 46 -3.28 0.28 20.35
N GLY A 47 -3.03 -0.95 20.80
CA GLY A 47 -3.96 -1.72 21.63
C GLY A 47 -5.16 -2.30 20.87
N LYS A 48 -5.23 -2.11 19.54
CA LYS A 48 -6.31 -2.60 18.68
C LYS A 48 -5.76 -3.51 17.58
N ARG A 49 -6.50 -4.56 17.22
CA ARG A 49 -6.18 -5.39 16.04
C ARG A 49 -6.14 -4.54 14.76
N PRO A 50 -5.12 -4.71 13.89
CA PRO A 50 -5.11 -3.98 12.65
C PRO A 50 -6.26 -4.42 11.76
N ASP A 51 -6.87 -3.47 11.06
CA ASP A 51 -7.76 -3.78 9.95
C ASP A 51 -6.92 -4.22 8.75
N MET A 52 -7.19 -5.42 8.25
CA MET A 52 -6.49 -6.05 7.13
C MET A 52 -7.30 -5.97 5.83
N SER A 53 -8.54 -5.48 5.87
CA SER A 53 -9.45 -5.42 4.71
C SER A 53 -8.93 -4.57 3.55
N ARG A 54 -8.09 -3.59 3.87
CA ARG A 54 -7.55 -2.61 2.92
C ARG A 54 -6.13 -2.91 2.46
N LEU A 55 -5.58 -4.07 2.78
CA LEU A 55 -4.24 -4.45 2.33
C LEU A 55 -4.23 -4.80 0.85
N HIS A 56 -3.33 -4.17 0.11
CA HIS A 56 -3.08 -4.42 -1.30
C HIS A 56 -1.60 -4.76 -1.53
N ILE A 57 -1.35 -5.58 -2.55
CA ILE A 57 -0.01 -5.96 -2.97
C ILE A 57 0.61 -4.79 -3.74
N PHE A 58 1.82 -4.39 -3.35
CA PHE A 58 2.60 -3.36 -4.05
C PHE A 58 2.76 -3.72 -5.54
N GLY A 59 2.50 -2.79 -6.43
CA GLY A 59 2.60 -3.03 -7.87
C GLY A 59 1.34 -3.62 -8.52
N THR A 60 0.24 -3.74 -7.78
CA THR A 60 -1.03 -4.22 -8.35
C THR A 60 -1.65 -3.16 -9.25
N GLU A 61 -2.12 -3.58 -10.42
CA GLU A 61 -2.92 -2.74 -11.31
C GLU A 61 -4.23 -2.31 -10.62
N CYS A 62 -4.54 -1.02 -10.65
CA CYS A 62 -5.74 -0.47 -10.06
C CYS A 62 -6.33 0.64 -10.94
N PHE A 63 -7.54 1.07 -10.61
CA PHE A 63 -8.24 2.15 -11.31
C PHE A 63 -8.51 3.28 -10.32
N ALA A 64 -7.84 4.42 -10.51
CA ALA A 64 -7.99 5.60 -9.68
C ALA A 64 -9.15 6.47 -10.19
N TYR A 65 -10.00 6.93 -9.28
CA TYR A 65 -11.08 7.85 -9.63
C TYR A 65 -10.53 9.24 -9.96
N VAL A 66 -10.93 9.79 -11.11
CA VAL A 66 -10.48 11.11 -11.56
C VAL A 66 -11.61 12.13 -11.36
N GLN A 67 -11.31 13.19 -10.59
CA GLN A 67 -12.25 14.29 -10.36
C GLN A 67 -12.37 15.20 -11.60
N GLN A 68 -13.49 15.94 -11.71
CA GLN A 68 -13.75 16.94 -12.77
C GLN A 68 -13.91 16.37 -14.21
N LYS A 69 -14.82 15.41 -14.36
CA LYS A 69 -15.18 14.82 -15.66
C LYS A 69 -16.43 15.48 -16.27
N LYS A 70 -16.48 15.64 -17.60
CA LYS A 70 -17.70 16.06 -18.31
C LYS A 70 -18.64 14.86 -18.45
N LYS A 71 -19.89 15.13 -18.85
CA LYS A 71 -20.91 14.08 -19.03
C LYS A 71 -20.41 13.06 -20.07
N LEU A 72 -20.41 11.77 -19.69
CA LEU A 72 -19.94 10.60 -20.47
C LEU A 72 -18.42 10.33 -20.51
N ASP A 73 -17.58 11.14 -19.87
CA ASP A 73 -16.14 10.83 -19.82
C ASP A 73 -15.84 9.64 -18.88
N ALA A 74 -14.76 8.91 -19.18
CA ALA A 74 -14.26 7.83 -18.32
C ALA A 74 -13.94 8.35 -16.91
N ARG A 75 -14.56 7.77 -15.88
CA ARG A 75 -14.45 8.22 -14.48
C ARG A 75 -13.24 7.68 -13.72
N ALA A 76 -12.49 6.79 -14.33
CA ALA A 76 -11.31 6.21 -13.72
C ALA A 76 -10.17 6.11 -14.72
N GLU A 77 -8.95 6.19 -14.20
CA GLU A 77 -7.70 6.04 -14.94
C GLU A 77 -6.95 4.83 -14.39
N LYS A 78 -6.36 4.05 -15.30
CA LYS A 78 -5.55 2.89 -14.93
C LYS A 78 -4.23 3.39 -14.32
N GLY A 79 -3.85 2.80 -13.21
CA GLY A 79 -2.58 3.06 -12.54
C GLY A 79 -2.12 1.85 -11.74
N ILE A 80 -1.07 2.04 -10.95
CA ILE A 80 -0.43 0.98 -10.16
C ILE A 80 -0.41 1.38 -8.70
N PHE A 81 -0.93 0.53 -7.81
CA PHE A 81 -0.87 0.76 -6.37
C PHE A 81 0.58 0.76 -5.86
N VAL A 82 0.98 1.82 -5.16
CA VAL A 82 2.34 1.96 -4.62
C VAL A 82 2.41 2.15 -3.11
N ASP A 83 1.43 2.79 -2.46
CA ASP A 83 1.47 2.99 -1.00
C ASP A 83 0.12 3.45 -0.43
N TYR A 84 0.04 3.58 0.89
CA TYR A 84 -1.11 4.08 1.64
C TYR A 84 -0.93 5.57 1.96
N ASP A 85 -1.95 6.39 1.72
CA ASP A 85 -1.89 7.79 2.14
C ASP A 85 -1.96 7.92 3.66
N LYS A 86 -1.26 8.92 4.21
CA LYS A 86 -1.19 9.15 5.67
C LYS A 86 -2.28 10.09 6.19
N GLY A 87 -2.80 10.97 5.34
CA GLY A 87 -3.76 12.01 5.70
C GLY A 87 -5.21 11.65 5.40
N SER A 88 -5.44 10.63 4.59
CA SER A 88 -6.75 10.28 4.06
C SER A 88 -6.90 8.76 3.91
N PRO A 89 -8.13 8.26 3.73
CA PRO A 89 -8.35 6.88 3.37
C PRO A 89 -8.01 6.60 1.89
N ALA A 90 -7.23 7.42 1.20
CA ALA A 90 -6.82 7.15 -0.18
C ALA A 90 -5.61 6.19 -0.26
N PHE A 91 -5.35 5.72 -1.48
CA PHE A 91 -4.14 5.00 -1.84
C PHE A 91 -3.30 5.87 -2.76
N LEU A 92 -1.98 5.72 -2.70
CA LEU A 92 -1.06 6.32 -3.65
C LEU A 92 -0.95 5.42 -4.88
N VAL A 93 -1.14 6.03 -6.05
CA VAL A 93 -1.20 5.36 -7.36
C VAL A 93 -0.17 6.01 -8.28
N TYR A 94 0.61 5.16 -8.98
CA TYR A 94 1.60 5.54 -10.00
C TYR A 94 1.03 5.35 -11.40
#